data_AF-A0A940FXC3-F1
#
_entry.id   AF-A0A940FXC3-F1
#
_cell.length_a   1.000
_cell.length_b   1.000
_cell.length_c   1.000
_cell.angle_alpha   90.00
_cell.angle_beta   90.00
_cell.angle_gamma   90.00
#
_symmetry.space_group_name_H-M   'P 1'
#
loop_
_entity.id
_entity.type
_entity.pdbx_description
1 polymer ?
#
loop_
_entity_poly.entity_id
_entity_poly.type
_entity_poly.pdbx_seq_one_letter_code
_entity_poly.pdbx_strand_id
1 'polypeptide(L)'
;MPAHTAIKLSFLVGLLDSWDSTNGSPAPDLLFITIDGNLVATLTTNNASGSVTDFGGGTLIVNGAQVDSNQFYTDTLLDMSSAPWTSFAHSASSITIGFQAGGAGWQGGTDEAWGVDNLTISVSSEGAVPEPASWAMMLGGLGIIGAAMRRRRTALSFG
;
A
#
# COMPACT_ATOMS: atom_id res chain seq x y z
N MET A 1 3.11 -15.83 0.00
CA MET A 1 3.82 -14.72 0.66
C MET A 1 4.38 -15.20 1.99
N PRO A 2 5.54 -14.70 2.44
CA PRO A 2 6.07 -14.97 3.79
C PRO A 2 5.09 -14.53 4.89
N ALA A 3 5.28 -14.99 6.12
CA ALA A 3 4.51 -14.48 7.27
C ALA A 3 4.76 -12.98 7.47
N HIS A 4 3.69 -12.21 7.68
CA HIS A 4 3.70 -10.76 7.85
C HIS A 4 2.41 -10.30 8.55
N THR A 5 2.35 -9.02 8.90
CA THR A 5 1.18 -8.39 9.54
C THR A 5 0.66 -7.18 8.78
N ALA A 6 1.43 -6.63 7.85
CA ALA A 6 1.02 -5.53 7.00
C ALA A 6 1.65 -5.60 5.61
N ILE A 7 0.97 -4.95 4.66
CA ILE A 7 1.44 -4.71 3.30
C ILE A 7 1.53 -3.22 3.05
N LYS A 8 2.55 -2.80 2.30
CA LYS A 8 2.63 -1.50 1.65
C LYS A 8 2.78 -1.69 0.15
N LEU A 9 1.83 -1.14 -0.60
CA LEU A 9 1.79 -1.07 -2.05
C LEU A 9 2.38 0.26 -2.54
N SER A 10 3.02 0.22 -3.71
CA SER A 10 3.45 1.41 -4.46
C SER A 10 3.41 1.07 -5.95
N PHE A 11 2.90 1.98 -6.78
CA PHE A 11 2.88 1.82 -8.22
C PHE A 11 2.59 3.16 -8.87
N LEU A 12 2.92 3.26 -10.16
CA LEU A 12 2.48 4.33 -11.04
C LEU A 12 1.23 3.87 -11.79
N VAL A 13 0.30 4.79 -12.01
CA VAL A 13 -0.87 4.54 -12.86
C VAL A 13 -1.06 5.67 -13.85
N GLY A 14 -1.32 5.30 -15.10
CA GLY A 14 -1.70 6.21 -16.17
C GLY A 14 -3.18 6.10 -16.48
N LEU A 15 -3.84 7.25 -16.54
CA LEU A 15 -5.15 7.44 -17.15
C LEU A 15 -4.89 8.13 -18.49
N LEU A 16 -4.98 7.35 -19.56
CA LEU A 16 -4.46 7.69 -20.89
C LEU A 16 -5.60 7.99 -21.86
N ASP A 17 -5.32 8.87 -22.81
CA ASP A 17 -6.27 9.30 -23.84
C ASP A 17 -7.51 10.00 -23.24
N SER A 18 -8.70 9.74 -23.78
CA SER A 18 -9.87 10.62 -23.69
C SER A 18 -10.74 10.51 -22.43
N TRP A 19 -10.15 10.30 -21.25
CA TRP A 19 -10.94 10.25 -20.01
C TRP A 19 -11.80 11.51 -19.79
N ASP A 20 -13.10 11.31 -19.61
CA ASP A 20 -14.15 12.34 -19.59
C ASP A 20 -14.70 12.64 -18.19
N SER A 21 -13.94 12.31 -17.15
CA SER A 21 -14.31 12.61 -15.77
C SER A 21 -15.61 11.92 -15.32
N THR A 22 -16.21 12.41 -14.24
CA THR A 22 -17.55 12.02 -13.77
C THR A 22 -18.67 12.89 -14.33
N ASN A 23 -18.33 14.03 -14.92
CA ASN A 23 -19.28 15.03 -15.38
C ASN A 23 -19.00 15.56 -16.80
N GLY A 24 -18.18 14.85 -17.59
CA GLY A 24 -17.98 15.11 -19.01
C GLY A 24 -19.00 14.39 -19.90
N SER A 25 -18.59 14.05 -21.11
CA SER A 25 -19.43 13.36 -22.08
C SER A 25 -18.61 12.60 -23.15
N PRO A 26 -18.80 11.27 -23.27
CA PRO A 26 -19.62 10.43 -22.40
C PRO A 26 -19.03 10.29 -20.98
N ALA A 27 -19.85 9.98 -19.98
CA ALA A 27 -19.39 9.91 -18.59
C ALA A 27 -20.25 8.95 -17.76
N PRO A 28 -19.76 8.40 -16.64
CA PRO A 28 -18.42 8.61 -16.09
C PRO A 28 -17.38 7.61 -16.63
N ASP A 29 -16.11 8.03 -16.64
CA ASP A 29 -14.95 7.17 -16.83
C ASP A 29 -14.22 6.98 -15.51
N LEU A 30 -14.15 5.73 -15.06
CA LEU A 30 -13.70 5.35 -13.74
C LEU A 30 -12.68 4.22 -13.82
N LEU A 31 -11.58 4.33 -13.07
CA LEU A 31 -10.68 3.23 -12.79
C LEU A 31 -10.91 2.75 -11.36
N PHE A 32 -11.51 1.58 -11.20
CA PHE A 32 -11.72 0.93 -9.92
C PHE A 32 -10.47 0.17 -9.49
N ILE A 33 -10.07 0.36 -8.23
CA ILE A 33 -8.96 -0.37 -7.62
C ILE A 33 -9.50 -1.20 -6.45
N THR A 34 -9.20 -2.49 -6.47
CA THR A 34 -9.64 -3.42 -5.43
C THR A 34 -8.46 -4.14 -4.78
N ILE A 35 -8.60 -4.46 -3.49
CA ILE A 35 -7.68 -5.30 -2.72
C ILE A 35 -8.49 -6.44 -2.11
N ASP A 36 -8.13 -7.67 -2.48
CA ASP A 36 -8.85 -8.90 -2.11
C ASP A 36 -10.35 -8.81 -2.40
N GLY A 37 -10.70 -8.19 -3.53
CA GLY A 37 -12.07 -7.98 -3.99
C GLY A 37 -12.80 -6.79 -3.34
N ASN A 38 -12.20 -6.11 -2.37
CA ASN A 38 -12.78 -4.91 -1.75
C ASN A 38 -12.36 -3.66 -2.51
N LEU A 39 -13.30 -2.79 -2.87
CA LEU A 39 -13.00 -1.49 -3.48
C LEU A 39 -12.27 -0.58 -2.50
N VAL A 40 -11.07 -0.11 -2.88
CA VAL A 40 -10.22 0.76 -2.04
C VAL A 40 -10.04 2.16 -2.63
N ALA A 41 -10.16 2.29 -3.96
CA ALA A 41 -10.14 3.58 -4.65
C ALA A 41 -10.93 3.53 -5.95
N THR A 42 -11.44 4.69 -6.35
CA THR A 42 -11.97 4.93 -7.69
C THR A 42 -11.28 6.17 -8.22
N LEU A 43 -10.66 6.08 -9.39
CA LEU A 43 -9.94 7.18 -10.00
C LEU A 43 -10.71 7.71 -11.21
N THR A 44 -10.56 9.00 -11.49
CA THR A 44 -11.06 9.64 -12.71
C THR A 44 -10.21 10.88 -13.02
N THR A 45 -10.14 11.25 -14.29
CA THR A 45 -9.51 12.49 -14.75
C THR A 45 -10.30 13.09 -15.89
N ASN A 46 -10.04 14.36 -16.22
CA ASN A 46 -10.73 15.12 -17.25
C ASN A 46 -9.80 15.41 -18.45
N ASN A 47 -9.17 14.36 -18.97
CA ASN A 47 -8.23 14.45 -20.08
C ASN A 47 -8.89 14.95 -21.38
N ALA A 48 -10.16 14.60 -21.63
CA ALA A 48 -10.93 15.05 -22.80
C ALA A 48 -12.00 16.07 -22.43
N SER A 49 -12.88 15.73 -21.48
CA SER A 49 -13.97 16.60 -21.07
C SER A 49 -14.30 16.49 -19.57
N GLY A 50 -15.27 17.29 -19.12
CA GLY A 50 -15.62 17.42 -17.72
C GLY A 50 -14.65 18.30 -16.93
N SER A 51 -14.82 18.30 -15.62
CA SER A 51 -14.08 19.21 -14.71
C SER A 51 -13.68 18.56 -13.38
N VAL A 52 -14.03 17.30 -13.15
CA VAL A 52 -13.73 16.61 -11.89
C VAL A 52 -12.50 15.72 -12.06
N THR A 53 -11.57 15.81 -11.14
CA THR A 53 -10.47 14.84 -11.02
C THR A 53 -10.53 14.24 -9.63
N ASP A 54 -10.38 12.92 -9.54
CA ASP A 54 -10.23 12.22 -8.27
C ASP A 54 -9.13 11.18 -8.45
N PHE A 55 -8.03 11.38 -7.75
CA PHE A 55 -6.84 10.54 -7.83
C PHE A 55 -6.76 9.53 -6.69
N GLY A 56 -7.83 9.38 -5.89
CA GLY A 56 -7.90 8.38 -4.83
C GLY A 56 -6.75 8.49 -3.82
N GLY A 57 -6.25 9.72 -3.59
CA GLY A 57 -5.10 10.00 -2.73
C GLY A 57 -3.72 9.84 -3.38
N GLY A 58 -3.65 9.51 -4.67
CA GLY A 58 -2.41 9.51 -5.46
C GLY A 58 -1.87 10.92 -5.70
N THR A 59 -0.56 11.01 -5.92
CA THR A 59 0.14 12.26 -6.26
C THR A 59 0.22 12.42 -7.77
N LEU A 60 -0.18 13.58 -8.29
CA LEU A 60 -0.06 13.90 -9.71
C LEU A 60 1.42 14.06 -10.12
N ILE A 61 1.85 13.31 -11.12
CA ILE A 61 3.20 13.40 -11.71
C ILE A 61 3.14 14.16 -13.02
N VAL A 62 2.18 13.80 -13.87
CA VAL A 62 1.96 14.40 -15.18
C VAL A 62 0.50 14.79 -15.28
N ASN A 63 0.27 16.02 -15.71
CA ASN A 63 -1.04 16.57 -15.98
C ASN A 63 -1.06 17.14 -17.39
N GLY A 64 -1.92 16.63 -18.26
CA GLY A 64 -2.15 17.26 -19.55
C GLY A 64 -1.02 17.05 -20.57
N ALA A 65 -0.19 16.00 -20.42
CA ALA A 65 0.90 15.72 -21.36
C ALA A 65 0.66 14.44 -22.14
N GLN A 66 1.26 14.36 -23.31
CA GLN A 66 1.25 13.20 -24.19
C GLN A 66 2.37 12.24 -23.79
N VAL A 67 2.04 11.18 -23.07
CA VAL A 67 2.99 10.19 -22.53
C VAL A 67 2.89 8.82 -23.19
N ASP A 68 1.91 8.66 -24.08
CA ASP A 68 1.71 7.46 -24.88
C ASP A 68 2.07 7.73 -26.37
N SER A 69 1.54 6.93 -27.30
CA SER A 69 1.76 7.12 -28.75
C SER A 69 0.64 7.88 -29.47
N ASN A 70 -0.46 8.20 -28.80
CA ASN A 70 -1.69 8.71 -29.38
C ASN A 70 -1.86 10.22 -29.16
N GLN A 71 -1.65 11.02 -30.21
CA GLN A 71 -1.51 12.48 -30.11
C GLN A 71 -2.78 13.34 -29.95
N PHE A 72 -3.95 12.74 -29.74
CA PHE A 72 -5.22 13.48 -29.74
C PHE A 72 -5.67 13.99 -28.38
N TYR A 73 -5.44 13.23 -27.29
CA TYR A 73 -5.94 13.56 -25.96
C TYR A 73 -4.82 13.54 -24.93
N THR A 74 -4.84 14.45 -23.96
CA THR A 74 -3.76 14.48 -22.98
C THR A 74 -3.83 13.31 -22.01
N ASP A 75 -2.72 12.96 -21.39
CA ASP A 75 -2.65 11.92 -20.37
C ASP A 75 -2.42 12.48 -18.96
N THR A 76 -2.80 11.65 -17.98
CA THR A 76 -2.57 11.89 -16.56
C THR A 76 -1.79 10.71 -15.98
N LEU A 77 -0.65 10.99 -15.31
CA LEU A 77 0.12 9.98 -14.57
C LEU A 77 0.11 10.30 -13.08
N LEU A 78 -0.10 9.27 -12.27
CA LEU A 78 -0.17 9.36 -10.82
C LEU A 78 0.86 8.43 -10.16
N ASP A 79 1.47 8.89 -9.07
CA ASP A 79 2.19 8.05 -8.11
C ASP A 79 1.26 7.69 -6.96
N MET A 80 0.99 6.41 -6.77
CA MET A 80 0.11 5.92 -5.72
C MET A 80 0.85 5.63 -4.40
N SER A 81 2.17 5.80 -4.35
CA SER A 81 3.00 5.49 -3.18
C SER A 81 2.56 6.20 -1.88
N SER A 82 1.93 7.36 -1.98
CA SER A 82 1.43 8.16 -0.85
C SER A 82 -0.06 7.94 -0.53
N ALA A 83 -0.81 7.21 -1.35
CA ALA A 83 -2.24 7.07 -1.16
C ALA A 83 -2.56 6.30 0.14
N PRO A 84 -3.55 6.74 0.94
CA PRO A 84 -3.73 6.25 2.32
C PRO A 84 -4.12 4.77 2.42
N TRP A 85 -4.78 4.24 1.39
CA TRP A 85 -5.22 2.85 1.32
C TRP A 85 -4.12 1.87 0.89
N THR A 86 -2.95 2.36 0.48
CA THR A 86 -1.84 1.49 0.02
C THR A 86 -1.07 0.85 1.18
N SER A 87 -1.29 1.28 2.41
CA SER A 87 -0.70 0.66 3.61
C SER A 87 -1.81 0.11 4.49
N PHE A 88 -1.86 -1.20 4.69
CA PHE A 88 -2.95 -1.86 5.41
C PHE A 88 -2.49 -3.15 6.10
N ALA A 89 -3.25 -3.54 7.13
CA ALA A 89 -3.05 -4.79 7.83
C ALA A 89 -3.39 -5.97 6.91
N HIS A 90 -2.51 -6.97 6.85
CA HIS A 90 -2.69 -8.17 6.05
C HIS A 90 -1.78 -9.29 6.57
N SER A 91 -2.28 -10.52 6.58
CA SER A 91 -1.53 -11.69 7.06
C SER A 91 -1.76 -12.95 6.23
N ALA A 92 -2.61 -12.88 5.20
CA ALA A 92 -2.89 -14.02 4.33
C ALA A 92 -1.67 -14.38 3.48
N SER A 93 -1.62 -15.63 3.00
CA SER A 93 -0.51 -16.11 2.18
C SER A 93 -0.53 -15.57 0.74
N SER A 94 -1.58 -14.87 0.34
CA SER A 94 -1.78 -14.27 -0.98
C SER A 94 -2.56 -12.98 -0.84
N ILE A 95 -2.31 -12.04 -1.75
CA ILE A 95 -3.08 -10.82 -1.96
C ILE A 95 -3.51 -10.76 -3.43
N THR A 96 -4.72 -10.29 -3.69
CA THR A 96 -5.20 -9.96 -5.04
C THR A 96 -5.35 -8.45 -5.15
N ILE A 97 -4.75 -7.86 -6.19
CA ILE A 97 -4.92 -6.44 -6.53
C ILE A 97 -5.64 -6.39 -7.87
N GLY A 98 -6.81 -5.77 -7.90
CA GLY A 98 -7.60 -5.62 -9.12
C GLY A 98 -7.59 -4.18 -9.61
N PHE A 99 -7.45 -4.02 -10.92
CA PHE A 99 -7.60 -2.75 -11.63
C PHE A 99 -8.63 -2.97 -12.72
N GLN A 100 -9.66 -2.12 -12.76
CA GLN A 100 -10.74 -2.27 -13.72
C GLN A 100 -11.23 -0.90 -14.18
N ALA A 101 -11.08 -0.60 -15.46
CA ALA A 101 -11.75 0.54 -16.05
C ALA A 101 -13.25 0.23 -16.28
N GLY A 102 -14.07 1.27 -16.16
CA GLY A 102 -15.52 1.17 -16.34
C GLY A 102 -16.23 2.48 -16.04
N GLY A 103 -17.52 2.37 -15.74
CA GLY A 103 -18.44 3.51 -15.74
C GLY A 103 -19.30 3.49 -17.01
N ALA A 104 -20.37 4.26 -17.01
CA ALA A 104 -21.28 4.31 -18.17
C ALA A 104 -20.71 5.09 -19.35
N GLY A 105 -19.67 5.91 -19.09
CA GLY A 105 -18.93 6.64 -20.11
C GLY A 105 -17.91 5.75 -20.83
N TRP A 106 -17.26 4.85 -20.08
CA TRP A 106 -16.12 4.05 -20.55
C TRP A 106 -16.38 3.37 -21.91
N GLN A 107 -15.62 3.82 -22.90
CA GLN A 107 -15.62 3.36 -24.29
C GLN A 107 -14.47 2.38 -24.55
N GLY A 108 -13.32 2.58 -23.91
CA GLY A 108 -12.13 1.75 -24.03
C GLY A 108 -11.54 1.67 -25.45
N GLY A 109 -10.75 0.63 -25.71
CA GLY A 109 -10.21 0.36 -27.04
C GLY A 109 -9.11 1.35 -27.44
N THR A 110 -9.36 2.15 -28.47
CA THR A 110 -8.44 3.21 -28.94
C THR A 110 -8.83 4.59 -28.42
N ASP A 111 -9.87 4.68 -27.58
CA ASP A 111 -10.46 5.95 -27.14
C ASP A 111 -10.04 6.32 -25.72
N GLU A 112 -10.21 5.40 -24.76
CA GLU A 112 -9.60 5.52 -23.43
C GLU A 112 -8.75 4.29 -23.10
N ALA A 113 -7.59 4.55 -22.50
CA ALA A 113 -6.69 3.51 -22.02
C ALA A 113 -6.21 3.79 -20.60
N TRP A 114 -5.61 2.78 -19.99
CA TRP A 114 -4.94 2.90 -18.70
C TRP A 114 -3.77 1.93 -18.61
N GLY A 115 -2.82 2.23 -17.73
CA GLY A 115 -1.65 1.39 -17.50
C GLY A 115 -1.17 1.46 -16.06
N VAL A 116 -0.50 0.40 -15.61
CA VAL A 116 0.19 0.35 -14.32
C VAL A 116 1.65 0.05 -14.57
N ASP A 117 2.54 0.76 -13.89
CA ASP A 117 3.97 0.54 -13.95
C ASP A 117 4.60 0.61 -12.55
N ASN A 118 5.83 0.11 -12.42
CA ASN A 118 6.63 0.16 -11.20
C ASN A 118 5.91 -0.39 -9.95
N LEU A 119 5.10 -1.43 -10.13
CA LEU A 119 4.37 -2.08 -9.04
C LEU A 119 5.33 -2.77 -8.07
N THR A 120 5.32 -2.28 -6.83
CA THR A 120 6.07 -2.83 -5.70
C THR A 120 5.13 -3.22 -4.58
N ILE A 121 5.36 -4.42 -4.03
CA ILE A 121 4.65 -4.94 -2.86
C ILE A 121 5.70 -5.22 -1.79
N SER A 122 5.58 -4.53 -0.66
CA SER A 122 6.44 -4.74 0.50
C SER A 122 5.61 -5.27 1.66
N VAL A 123 6.18 -6.19 2.43
CA VAL A 123 5.55 -6.78 3.62
C VAL A 123 6.34 -6.38 4.85
N SER A 124 5.64 -6.15 5.95
CA SER A 124 6.27 -5.94 7.26
C SER A 124 5.62 -6.81 8.32
N SER A 125 6.42 -7.23 9.29
CA SER A 125 5.96 -7.90 10.51
C SER A 125 6.18 -6.94 11.67
N GLU A 126 5.10 -6.45 12.27
CA GLU A 126 5.21 -5.71 13.52
C GLU A 126 5.61 -6.68 14.63
N GLY A 127 6.88 -6.65 15.00
CA GLY A 127 7.40 -7.18 16.25
C GLY A 127 7.46 -8.71 16.36
N ALA A 128 8.62 -9.29 16.00
CA ALA A 128 9.21 -10.24 16.92
C ALA A 128 9.58 -9.44 18.19
N VAL A 129 8.63 -9.30 19.10
CA VAL A 129 8.88 -8.76 20.44
C VAL A 129 9.90 -9.70 21.10
N PRO A 130 11.10 -9.23 21.51
CA PRO A 130 11.92 -10.03 22.40
C PRO A 130 11.10 -10.24 23.67
N GLU A 131 10.69 -11.48 23.89
CA GLU A 131 9.68 -11.79 24.89
C GLU A 131 10.10 -11.27 26.28
N PRO A 132 9.15 -10.80 27.10
CA PRO A 132 9.36 -10.47 28.52
C PRO A 132 10.09 -11.57 29.31
N ALA A 133 10.09 -12.81 28.80
CA ALA A 133 10.84 -13.93 29.31
C ALA A 133 12.36 -13.70 29.36
N SER A 134 12.97 -12.93 28.45
CA SER A 134 14.43 -12.69 28.52
C SER A 134 14.81 -11.90 29.77
N TRP A 135 13.99 -10.92 30.16
CA TRP A 135 14.18 -10.17 31.40
C TRP A 135 13.92 -11.03 32.63
N ALA A 136 12.86 -11.85 32.59
CA ALA A 136 12.55 -12.79 33.67
C ALA A 136 13.66 -13.83 33.87
N MET A 137 14.26 -14.34 32.79
CA MET A 137 15.37 -15.28 32.84
C MET A 137 16.68 -14.63 33.30
N MET A 138 16.94 -13.38 32.91
CA MET A 138 18.11 -12.63 33.39
C MET A 138 17.99 -12.31 34.88
N LEU A 139 16.83 -11.80 35.32
CA LEU A 139 16.56 -11.52 36.73
C LEU A 139 16.54 -12.80 37.57
N GLY A 140 15.95 -13.88 37.05
CA GLY A 140 15.96 -15.20 37.67
C GLY A 140 17.38 -15.76 37.81
N GLY A 141 18.18 -15.72 36.74
CA GLY A 141 19.56 -16.17 36.74
C GLY A 141 20.45 -15.37 37.69
N LEU A 142 20.37 -14.04 37.64
CA LEU A 142 21.13 -13.16 38.54
C LEU A 142 20.68 -13.30 40.00
N GLY A 143 19.38 -13.51 40.25
CA GLY A 143 18.83 -13.79 41.57
C GLY A 143 19.39 -15.09 42.17
N ILE A 144 19.44 -16.16 41.37
CA ILE A 144 20.02 -17.46 41.79
C ILE A 144 21.52 -17.30 42.10
N ILE A 145 22.28 -16.64 41.24
CA ILE A 145 23.72 -16.40 41.42
C ILE A 145 23.96 -15.57 42.70
N GLY A 146 23.21 -14.48 42.89
CA GLY A 146 23.28 -13.64 44.09
C GLY A 146 22.98 -14.40 45.38
N ALA A 147 21.93 -15.23 45.38
CA ALA A 147 21.58 -16.08 46.52
C ALA A 147 22.67 -17.12 46.83
N ALA A 148 23.25 -17.75 45.81
CA ALA A 148 24.33 -18.72 45.96
C ALA A 148 25.60 -18.10 46.58
N MET A 149 25.97 -16.88 46.15
CA MET A 149 27.12 -16.15 46.72
C MET A 149 26.89 -15.74 48.18
N ARG A 150 25.66 -15.35 48.54
CA ARG A 150 25.32 -14.97 49.93
C ARG A 150 25.45 -16.15 50.90
N ARG A 151 25.07 -17.36 50.46
CA ARG A 151 25.14 -18.59 51.29
C ARG A 151 26.58 -19.04 51.59
N ARG A 152 27.57 -18.66 50.77
CA ARG A 152 28.99 -19.02 51.00
C ARG A 152 29.67 -18.18 52.08
N ARG A 153 29.16 -16.97 52.39
CA ARG A 153 29.80 -16.07 53.37
C ARG A 153 29.46 -16.39 54.83
N THR A 154 28.51 -17.30 55.09
CA THR A 154 28.04 -17.62 56.45
C THR A 154 28.86 -18.70 57.15
N ALA A 155 29.86 -19.29 56.50
CA ALA A 155 30.77 -20.27 57.10
C ALA A 155 32.03 -19.59 57.65
N LEU A 156 31.93 -18.97 58.83
CA LEU A 156 33.09 -18.65 59.67
C LEU A 156 32.83 -19.27 61.05
N SER A 157 33.46 -20.41 61.31
CA SER A 157 33.57 -21.00 62.65
C SER A 157 34.90 -20.54 63.23
N PHE A 158 34.85 -19.82 64.35
CA PHE A 158 36.01 -19.58 65.19
C PHE A 158 36.08 -20.71 66.21
N GLY A 159 37.17 -21.46 66.16
CA GLY A 159 37.56 -22.49 67.13
C GLY A 159 39.06 -22.39 67.36
#